data_AF-A0A2T3N5P9-F1
#
_entry.id   AF-A0A2T3N5P9-F1
#
_cell.length_a   1.000
_cell.length_b   1.000
_cell.length_c   1.000
_cell.angle_alpha   90.00
_cell.angle_beta   90.00
_cell.angle_gamma   90.00
#
_symmetry.space_group_name_H-M   'P 1'
#
loop_
_entity.id
_entity.type
_entity.pdbx_description
1 polymer ?
#
loop_
_entity_poly.entity_id
_entity_poly.type
_entity_poly.pdbx_seq_one_letter_code
_entity_poly.pdbx_strand_id
1 'polypeptide(L)'
;MLLRVCGVKLAVAGFALSLGVQANEAPVCQMEWHNSLSMQDGALNLEFGGESFMIKPSGQLYFGVHKVMLSDDQSALLADYHRLMLDDLPYTLSHSQLIDQELCDRVAMRQAKESEIQSQIPALKRWQSVTLD
;
A
#
# COMPACT_ATOMS: atom_id res chain seq x y z
N MET A 1 -9.64 -59.46 55.63
CA MET A 1 -9.16 -60.16 54.41
C MET A 1 -9.67 -59.37 53.20
N LEU A 2 -8.76 -59.10 52.25
CA LEU A 2 -8.97 -58.42 50.96
C LEU A 2 -10.11 -59.09 50.15
N LEU A 3 -10.86 -58.40 49.30
CA LEU A 3 -10.42 -57.95 47.97
C LEU A 3 -11.28 -56.79 47.40
N ARG A 4 -10.58 -55.85 46.74
CA ARG A 4 -11.09 -54.90 45.74
C ARG A 4 -11.38 -55.62 44.40
N VAL A 5 -12.41 -55.20 43.66
CA VAL A 5 -12.41 -54.96 42.18
C VAL A 5 -13.57 -53.97 41.90
N CYS A 6 -13.30 -52.69 41.65
CA CYS A 6 -13.22 -52.00 40.35
C CYS A 6 -14.50 -52.05 39.46
N GLY A 7 -15.07 -50.87 39.23
CA GLY A 7 -16.13 -50.60 38.25
C GLY A 7 -16.41 -49.10 38.18
N VAL A 8 -15.47 -48.33 37.63
CA VAL A 8 -15.60 -46.89 37.39
C VAL A 8 -16.69 -46.68 36.34
N LYS A 9 -17.71 -45.90 36.68
CA LYS A 9 -18.80 -45.52 35.78
C LYS A 9 -18.26 -44.61 34.67
N LEU A 10 -18.38 -45.07 33.43
CA LEU A 10 -18.29 -44.23 32.24
C LEU A 10 -19.68 -43.66 31.94
N ALA A 11 -19.81 -42.34 31.98
CA ALA A 11 -20.87 -41.60 31.29
C ALA A 11 -20.29 -40.27 30.81
N VAL A 12 -20.59 -39.98 29.55
CA VAL A 12 -19.95 -39.05 28.62
C VAL A 12 -20.65 -37.68 28.62
N ALA A 13 -19.95 -36.67 28.07
CA ALA A 13 -20.42 -35.37 27.58
C ALA A 13 -20.64 -34.24 28.61
N GLY A 14 -20.17 -33.01 28.41
CA GLY A 14 -19.57 -32.43 27.21
C GLY A 14 -18.74 -31.19 27.54
N PHE A 15 -17.51 -31.16 27.04
CA PHE A 15 -16.78 -29.92 26.83
C PHE A 15 -17.19 -29.40 25.45
N ALA A 16 -18.14 -28.47 25.42
CA ALA A 16 -18.34 -27.63 24.24
C ALA A 16 -17.19 -26.61 24.21
N LEU A 17 -16.05 -27.03 23.65
CA LEU A 17 -15.03 -26.11 23.17
C LEU A 17 -15.64 -25.39 21.97
N SER A 18 -16.27 -24.24 22.21
CA SER A 18 -16.58 -23.27 21.17
C SER A 18 -15.26 -22.77 20.60
N LEU A 19 -14.75 -23.50 19.61
CA LEU A 19 -13.75 -23.00 18.66
C LEU A 19 -14.41 -21.85 17.92
N GLY A 20 -14.22 -20.63 18.44
CA GLY A 20 -14.48 -19.42 17.68
C GLY A 20 -13.58 -19.45 16.46
N VAL A 21 -14.13 -19.87 15.32
CA VAL A 21 -13.51 -19.64 14.01
C VAL A 21 -13.50 -18.13 13.86
N GLN A 22 -12.36 -17.51 14.18
CA GLN A 22 -12.11 -16.15 13.74
C GLN A 22 -11.90 -16.26 12.23
N ALA A 23 -12.96 -16.01 11.47
CA ALA A 23 -12.86 -15.75 10.05
C ALA A 23 -12.10 -14.42 9.91
N ASN A 24 -10.77 -14.49 9.93
CA ASN A 24 -9.97 -13.45 9.33
C ASN A 24 -10.23 -13.58 7.83
N GLU A 25 -11.15 -12.75 7.32
CA GLU A 25 -11.24 -12.53 5.89
C GLU A 25 -9.84 -12.13 5.41
N ALA A 26 -9.31 -12.89 4.45
CA ALA A 26 -8.01 -12.57 3.88
C ALA A 26 -8.11 -11.18 3.22
N PRO A 27 -7.06 -10.34 3.33
CA PRO A 27 -7.05 -9.06 2.63
C PRO A 27 -7.25 -9.29 1.13
N VAL A 28 -8.03 -8.40 0.50
CA VAL A 28 -8.43 -8.52 -0.91
C VAL A 28 -7.22 -8.57 -1.86
N CYS A 29 -6.13 -7.89 -1.49
CA CYS A 29 -4.82 -7.96 -2.14
C CYS A 29 -3.69 -7.83 -1.11
N GLN A 30 -2.46 -8.20 -1.50
CA GLN A 30 -1.26 -8.00 -0.70
C GLN A 30 -0.49 -6.79 -1.24
N MET A 31 -0.17 -5.83 -0.36
CA MET A 31 0.53 -4.60 -0.72
C MET A 31 1.84 -4.52 0.05
N GLU A 32 2.91 -4.11 -0.63
CA GLU A 32 4.18 -3.72 -0.02
C GLU A 32 4.43 -2.23 -0.26
N TRP A 33 4.57 -1.45 0.80
CA TRP A 33 4.87 -0.01 0.75
C TRP A 33 6.38 0.23 0.84
N HIS A 34 6.95 0.96 -0.12
CA HIS A 34 8.40 1.10 -0.28
C HIS A 34 8.96 2.47 0.14
N ASN A 35 8.10 3.46 0.34
CA ASN A 35 8.52 4.86 0.44
C ASN A 35 7.55 5.72 1.28
N SER A 36 7.90 7.00 1.42
CA SER A 36 6.99 8.01 1.97
C SER A 36 6.52 8.96 0.88
N LEU A 37 5.21 9.22 0.89
CA LEU A 37 4.52 10.12 -0.02
C LEU A 37 3.74 11.14 0.80
N SER A 38 3.83 12.42 0.42
CA SER A 38 3.03 13.47 1.07
C SER A 38 2.66 14.60 0.12
N MET A 39 1.57 15.28 0.44
CA MET A 39 1.17 16.53 -0.21
C MET A 39 1.51 17.70 0.70
N GLN A 40 2.29 18.67 0.22
CA GLN A 40 2.64 19.88 0.96
C GLN A 40 2.67 21.09 0.02
N ASP A 41 1.97 22.17 0.39
CA ASP A 41 1.88 23.41 -0.41
C ASP A 41 1.50 23.15 -1.88
N GLY A 42 0.61 22.18 -2.10
CA GLY A 42 0.17 21.75 -3.42
C GLY A 42 1.18 20.92 -4.21
N ALA A 43 2.37 20.66 -3.67
CA ALA A 43 3.37 19.78 -4.28
C ALA A 43 3.28 18.36 -3.71
N LEU A 44 3.57 17.37 -4.54
CA LEU A 44 3.72 15.98 -4.14
C LEU A 44 5.19 15.72 -3.83
N ASN A 45 5.50 15.35 -2.59
CA ASN A 45 6.84 14.99 -2.14
C ASN A 45 7.01 13.47 -2.11
N LEU A 46 8.16 13.04 -2.59
CA LEU A 46 8.54 11.67 -2.85
C LEU A 46 9.85 11.39 -2.09
N GLU A 47 9.84 10.56 -1.04
CA GLU A 47 11.05 10.19 -0.29
C GLU A 47 11.37 8.70 -0.41
N PHE A 48 12.53 8.35 -0.97
CA PHE A 48 12.99 6.96 -1.13
C PHE A 48 14.51 6.86 -1.04
N GLY A 49 15.02 5.95 -0.21
CA GLY A 49 16.46 5.68 -0.13
C GLY A 49 17.32 6.90 0.24
N GLY A 50 16.77 7.88 0.97
CA GLY A 50 17.44 9.15 1.29
C GLY A 50 17.39 10.21 0.17
N GLU A 51 16.79 9.89 -0.96
CA GLU A 51 16.52 10.82 -2.06
C GLU A 51 15.15 11.47 -1.84
N SER A 52 15.08 12.78 -2.10
CA SER A 52 13.84 13.57 -2.00
C SER A 52 13.55 14.21 -3.36
N PHE A 53 12.40 13.85 -3.93
CA PHE A 53 11.88 14.47 -5.13
C PHE A 53 10.60 15.22 -4.83
N MET A 54 10.33 16.26 -5.61
CA MET A 54 9.10 17.03 -5.51
C MET A 54 8.51 17.22 -6.90
N ILE A 55 7.22 16.90 -7.04
CA ILE A 55 6.42 17.14 -8.24
C ILE A 55 5.46 18.30 -7.97
N LYS A 56 5.56 19.37 -8.76
CA LYS A 56 4.58 20.47 -8.74
C LYS A 56 3.33 20.11 -9.56
N PRO A 57 2.19 20.80 -9.35
CA PRO A 57 0.96 20.56 -10.12
C PRO A 57 1.12 20.65 -11.65
N SER A 58 2.09 21.44 -12.11
CA SER A 58 2.43 21.59 -13.53
C SER A 58 3.27 20.44 -14.10
N GLY A 59 3.61 19.43 -13.30
CA GLY A 59 4.48 18.32 -13.71
C GLY A 59 5.97 18.64 -13.69
N GLN A 60 6.37 19.76 -13.06
CA GLN A 60 7.78 20.05 -12.83
C GLN A 60 8.33 19.14 -11.74
N LEU A 61 9.46 18.49 -12.03
CA LEU A 61 10.20 17.65 -11.09
C LEU A 61 11.40 18.38 -10.50
N TYR A 62 11.61 18.21 -9.20
CA TYR A 62 12.78 18.67 -8.48
C TYR A 62 13.45 17.50 -7.77
N PHE A 63 14.77 17.49 -7.71
CA PHE A 63 15.58 16.65 -6.84
C PHE A 63 16.26 17.55 -5.80
N GLY A 64 15.82 17.44 -4.54
CA GLY A 64 16.07 18.49 -3.55
C GLY A 64 15.57 19.85 -4.06
N VAL A 65 16.48 20.83 -4.18
CA VAL A 65 16.17 22.17 -4.69
C VAL A 65 16.38 22.33 -6.21
N HIS A 66 16.93 21.32 -6.87
CA HIS A 66 17.32 21.41 -8.28
C HIS A 66 16.20 20.94 -9.19
N LYS A 67 15.79 21.79 -10.13
CA LYS A 67 14.81 21.42 -11.16
C LYS A 67 15.44 20.43 -12.14
N VAL A 68 14.75 19.30 -12.37
CA VAL A 68 15.10 18.32 -13.40
C VAL A 68 14.59 18.82 -14.74
N MET A 69 15.43 18.72 -15.78
CA MET A 69 15.03 19.04 -17.14
C MET A 69 14.18 17.90 -17.70
N LEU A 70 12.97 18.23 -18.15
CA LEU A 70 12.00 17.28 -18.69
C LEU A 70 11.54 17.74 -20.07
N SER A 71 11.14 16.80 -20.92
CA SER A 71 10.35 17.10 -22.12
C SER A 71 8.90 17.46 -21.74
N ASP A 72 8.15 18.00 -22.70
CA ASP A 72 6.73 18.32 -22.51
C ASP A 72 5.92 17.07 -22.15
N ASP A 73 6.18 15.94 -22.82
CA ASP A 73 5.51 14.67 -22.53
C ASP A 73 5.80 14.16 -21.11
N GLN A 74 7.07 14.27 -20.66
CA GLN A 74 7.45 13.88 -19.31
C GLN A 74 6.80 14.79 -18.25
N SER A 75 6.71 16.09 -18.51
CA SER A 75 5.99 17.02 -17.63
C SER A 75 4.50 16.72 -17.60
N ALA A 76 3.86 16.44 -18.75
CA ALA A 76 2.46 16.04 -18.78
C ALA A 76 2.21 14.76 -17.96
N LEU A 77 3.08 13.75 -18.11
CA LEU A 77 3.00 12.50 -17.35
C LEU A 77 3.07 12.73 -15.83
N LEU A 78 3.96 13.61 -15.37
CA LEU A 78 4.06 13.94 -13.95
C LEU A 78 2.90 14.80 -13.45
N ALA A 79 2.33 15.66 -14.29
CA ALA A 79 1.12 16.42 -13.96
C ALA A 79 -0.08 15.48 -13.78
N ASP A 80 -0.19 14.45 -14.64
CA ASP A 80 -1.22 13.43 -14.52
C ASP A 80 -1.06 12.59 -13.26
N TYR A 81 0.18 12.18 -12.94
CA TYR A 81 0.46 11.48 -11.69
C TYR A 81 0.18 12.36 -10.46
N HIS A 82 0.53 13.65 -10.50
CA HIS A 82 0.16 14.58 -9.43
C HIS A 82 -1.36 14.62 -9.20
N ARG A 83 -2.16 14.71 -10.27
CA ARG A 83 -3.63 14.68 -10.18
C ARG A 83 -4.16 13.36 -9.64
N LEU A 84 -3.59 12.23 -10.07
CA LEU A 84 -3.94 10.91 -9.53
C LEU A 84 -3.76 10.91 -8.00
N MET A 85 -2.62 11.41 -7.53
CA MET A 85 -2.26 11.41 -6.11
C MET A 85 -3.11 12.33 -5.24
N LEU A 86 -3.74 13.37 -5.82
CA LEU A 86 -4.68 14.23 -5.09
C LEU A 86 -5.93 13.48 -4.62
N ASP A 87 -6.41 12.53 -5.42
CA ASP A 87 -7.57 11.70 -5.08
C ASP A 87 -7.17 10.46 -4.28
N ASP A 88 -6.04 9.87 -4.67
CA ASP A 88 -5.60 8.58 -4.17
C ASP A 88 -4.99 8.62 -2.75
N LEU A 89 -4.17 9.63 -2.43
CA LEU A 89 -3.55 9.73 -1.10
C LEU A 89 -4.56 9.87 0.05
N PRO A 90 -5.56 10.77 -0.01
CA PRO A 90 -6.56 10.88 1.06
C PRO A 90 -7.31 9.57 1.29
N TYR A 91 -7.65 8.86 0.22
CA TYR A 91 -8.32 7.57 0.30
C TYR A 91 -7.41 6.51 0.95
N THR A 92 -6.20 6.34 0.43
CA THR A 92 -5.20 5.39 0.94
C THR A 92 -4.94 5.60 2.44
N LEU A 93 -4.76 6.85 2.86
CA LEU A 93 -4.47 7.16 4.26
C LEU A 93 -5.65 6.87 5.19
N SER A 94 -6.88 7.17 4.74
CA SER A 94 -8.10 6.91 5.52
C SER A 94 -8.50 5.44 5.58
N HIS A 95 -8.08 4.62 4.60
CA HIS A 95 -8.43 3.20 4.51
C HIS A 95 -7.26 2.26 4.81
N SER A 96 -6.14 2.76 5.35
CA SER A 96 -4.95 1.96 5.67
C SER A 96 -5.17 0.80 6.65
N GLN A 97 -6.27 0.80 7.41
CA GLN A 97 -6.63 -0.28 8.36
C GLN A 97 -7.55 -1.35 7.75
N LEU A 98 -8.17 -1.09 6.59
CA LEU A 98 -9.09 -2.00 5.91
C LEU A 98 -8.69 -2.10 4.44
N ILE A 99 -8.15 -3.26 4.06
CA ILE A 99 -7.82 -3.55 2.67
C ILE A 99 -9.09 -4.04 1.96
N ASP A 100 -9.83 -3.10 1.38
CA ASP A 100 -10.97 -3.38 0.51
C ASP A 100 -10.57 -3.36 -0.98
N GLN A 101 -11.54 -3.69 -1.84
CA GLN A 101 -11.32 -3.74 -3.28
C GLN A 101 -10.97 -2.37 -3.87
N GLU A 102 -11.56 -1.29 -3.37
CA GLU A 102 -11.31 0.05 -3.92
C GLU A 102 -9.88 0.50 -3.61
N LEU A 103 -9.36 0.20 -2.41
CA LEU A 103 -7.96 0.44 -2.09
C LEU A 103 -7.03 -0.36 -3.01
N CYS A 104 -7.33 -1.65 -3.26
CA CYS A 104 -6.56 -2.47 -4.18
C CYS A 104 -6.54 -1.91 -5.61
N ASP A 105 -7.70 -1.48 -6.13
CA ASP A 105 -7.83 -0.92 -7.48
C ASP A 105 -7.02 0.39 -7.61
N ARG A 106 -7.08 1.25 -6.59
CA ARG A 106 -6.32 2.50 -6.53
C ARG A 106 -4.83 2.27 -6.51
N VAL A 107 -4.36 1.36 -5.67
CA VAL A 107 -2.96 0.96 -5.59
C VAL A 107 -2.47 0.36 -6.91
N ALA A 108 -3.28 -0.45 -7.59
CA ALA A 108 -2.95 -0.99 -8.91
C ALA A 108 -2.79 0.12 -9.95
N MET A 109 -3.69 1.12 -9.97
CA MET A 109 -3.57 2.28 -10.84
C MET A 109 -2.30 3.09 -10.55
N ARG A 110 -1.97 3.32 -9.27
CA ARG A 110 -0.75 4.01 -8.86
C ARG A 110 0.49 3.26 -9.36
N GLN A 111 0.59 1.97 -9.09
CA GLN A 111 1.73 1.14 -9.51
C GLN A 111 1.91 1.14 -11.04
N ALA A 112 0.82 1.07 -11.80
CA ALA A 112 0.87 1.13 -13.26
C ALA A 112 1.40 2.48 -13.75
N LYS A 113 0.93 3.59 -13.18
CA LYS A 113 1.40 4.94 -13.53
C LYS A 113 2.86 5.17 -13.13
N GLU A 114 3.29 4.64 -11.99
CA GLU A 114 4.70 4.69 -11.58
C GLU A 114 5.60 3.89 -12.51
N SER A 115 5.15 2.73 -12.97
CA SER A 115 5.88 1.93 -13.97
C SER A 115 6.03 2.68 -15.30
N GLU A 116 5.00 3.40 -15.73
CA GLU A 116 5.07 4.28 -16.90
C GLU A 116 6.10 5.41 -16.69
N ILE A 117 6.10 6.08 -15.54
CA ILE A 117 7.07 7.12 -15.18
C ILE A 117 8.50 6.58 -15.21
N GLN A 118 8.76 5.43 -14.61
CA GLN A 118 10.08 4.81 -14.58
C GLN A 118 10.63 4.53 -15.99
N SER A 119 9.75 4.19 -16.93
CA SER A 119 10.13 3.92 -18.32
C SER A 119 10.54 5.18 -19.11
N GLN A 120 10.02 6.34 -18.72
CA GLN A 120 10.20 7.60 -19.44
C GLN A 120 11.15 8.59 -18.74
N ILE A 121 11.29 8.54 -17.42
CA ILE A 121 12.01 9.53 -16.62
C ILE A 121 13.15 8.84 -15.86
N PRO A 122 14.41 8.91 -16.37
CA PRO A 122 15.55 8.22 -15.78
C PRO A 122 15.83 8.57 -14.31
N ALA A 123 15.55 9.81 -13.91
CA ALA A 123 15.72 10.26 -12.52
C ALA A 123 14.81 9.51 -11.53
N LEU A 124 13.67 8.98 -12.01
CA LEU A 124 12.69 8.25 -11.23
C LEU A 124 12.71 6.75 -11.54
N LYS A 125 13.76 6.23 -12.20
CA LYS A 125 13.81 4.81 -12.64
C LYS A 125 13.64 3.79 -11.51
N ARG A 126 14.07 4.13 -10.29
CA ARG A 126 13.94 3.27 -9.11
C ARG A 126 12.77 3.65 -8.21
N TRP A 127 12.00 4.68 -8.59
CA TRP A 127 10.94 5.21 -7.76
C TRP A 127 9.70 4.34 -7.88
N GLN A 128 9.34 3.71 -6.77
CA GLN A 128 8.11 2.93 -6.65
C GLN A 128 7.58 3.15 -5.24
N SER A 129 6.29 3.46 -5.12
CA SER A 129 5.68 3.65 -3.82
C SER A 129 5.08 2.41 -3.23
N VAL A 130 4.57 1.56 -4.11
CA VAL A 130 3.81 0.39 -3.73
C VAL A 130 3.94 -0.70 -4.78
N THR A 131 3.91 -1.93 -4.31
CA THR A 131 3.79 -3.13 -5.15
C THR A 131 2.61 -3.96 -4.67
N LEU A 132 1.83 -4.47 -5.61
CA LEU A 132 0.88 -5.56 -5.41
C LEU A 132 1.53 -6.90 -5.80
N ASP A 133 1.46 -7.87 -4.89
CA ASP A 133 1.91 -9.26 -5.08
C ASP A 133 0.82 -10.18 -5.62
#